data_AF-A0A352EGC1-F1
#
_entry.id   AF-A0A352EGC1-F1
#
_cell.length_a   1.000
_cell.length_b   1.000
_cell.length_c   1.000
_cell.angle_alpha   90.00
_cell.angle_beta   90.00
_cell.angle_gamma   90.00
#
_symmetry.space_group_name_H-M   'P 1'
#
loop_
_entity.id
_entity.type
_entity.pdbx_description
1 polymer ?
#
loop_
_entity_poly.entity_id
_entity_poly.type
_entity_poly.pdbx_seq_one_letter_code
_entity_poly.pdbx_strand_id
1 'polypeptide(L)'
;MEYNTDRTALIIPEYGRNVQRMVDYCLTIEDQEHRSKVAQSIIDVIGNLNPAIRDAPDYAHKLWDHLFIMSQFKLEVESPYPIPTAESFVGLPDEVAYPKKSRRFRHYGSIVKTMIAHALTQEVSEERDALAYGIA
;
A
#
# COMPACT_ATOMS: atom_id res chain seq x y z
N MET A 1 -22.89 32.17 5.92
CA MET A 1 -23.05 30.77 5.51
C MET A 1 -21.69 30.33 4.99
N GLU A 2 -20.98 29.47 5.71
CA GLU A 2 -19.74 28.89 5.18
C GLU A 2 -20.10 27.79 4.19
N TYR A 3 -19.70 27.95 2.92
CA TYR A 3 -19.95 26.95 1.89
C TYR A 3 -18.89 25.84 1.95
N ASN A 4 -19.29 24.60 1.67
CA ASN A 4 -18.37 23.45 1.71
C ASN A 4 -17.21 23.55 0.71
N THR A 5 -17.36 24.33 -0.35
CA THR A 5 -16.32 24.59 -1.37
C THR A 5 -15.20 25.49 -0.87
N ASP A 6 -15.45 26.34 0.14
CA ASP A 6 -14.45 27.23 0.71
C ASP A 6 -13.67 26.58 1.86
N ARG A 7 -14.06 25.37 2.26
CA ARG A 7 -13.48 24.66 3.41
C ARG A 7 -12.36 23.75 2.97
N THR A 8 -11.42 23.49 3.88
CA THR A 8 -10.35 22.52 3.66
C THR A 8 -10.91 21.18 3.22
N ALA A 9 -10.28 20.62 2.19
CA ALA A 9 -10.57 19.30 1.67
C ALA A 9 -10.32 18.25 2.76
N LEU A 10 -11.22 17.30 2.90
CA LEU A 10 -11.04 16.17 3.80
C LEU A 10 -10.23 15.10 3.08
N ILE A 11 -9.16 14.62 3.71
CA ILE A 11 -8.31 13.57 3.14
C ILE A 11 -9.06 12.23 3.21
N ILE A 12 -9.73 11.96 4.34
CA ILE A 12 -10.56 10.78 4.56
C ILE A 12 -11.96 11.25 5.01
N PRO A 13 -12.94 11.40 4.09
CA PRO A 13 -14.29 11.88 4.41
C PRO A 13 -15.05 11.04 5.44
N GLU A 14 -14.71 9.75 5.57
CA GLU A 14 -15.37 8.74 6.41
C GLU A 14 -15.34 9.09 7.90
N TYR A 15 -14.31 9.81 8.36
CA TYR A 15 -14.17 10.23 9.75
C TYR A 15 -14.77 11.61 10.05
N GLY A 16 -15.14 12.34 9.00
CA GLY A 16 -15.75 13.66 9.10
C GLY A 16 -14.80 14.77 9.56
N ARG A 17 -15.34 15.99 9.64
CA ARG A 17 -14.55 17.22 9.89
C ARG A 17 -14.04 17.37 11.32
N ASN A 18 -14.71 16.74 12.29
CA ASN A 18 -14.30 16.86 13.69
C ASN A 18 -12.97 16.14 13.93
N VAL A 19 -12.79 14.95 13.34
CA VAL A 19 -11.52 14.22 13.40
C VAL A 19 -10.41 15.02 12.71
N GLN A 20 -10.67 15.58 11.52
CA GLN A 20 -9.69 16.44 10.84
C GLN A 20 -9.24 17.61 11.73
N ARG A 21 -10.17 18.30 12.41
CA ARG A 21 -9.82 19.39 13.35
C ARG A 21 -9.00 18.92 14.54
N MET A 22 -9.26 17.71 15.05
CA MET A 22 -8.46 17.14 16.14
C MET A 22 -7.03 16.85 15.68
N VAL A 23 -6.85 16.37 14.44
CA VAL A 23 -5.53 16.16 13.83
C VAL A 23 -4.82 17.48 13.60
N ASP A 24 -5.52 18.49 13.08
CA ASP A 24 -4.99 19.84 12.87
C ASP A 24 -4.52 20.45 14.21
N TYR A 25 -5.29 20.25 15.30
CA TYR A 25 -4.89 20.67 16.65
C TYR A 25 -3.66 19.91 17.15
N CYS A 26 -3.59 18.60 16.93
CA CYS A 26 -2.46 17.77 17.33
C CYS A 26 -1.13 18.27 16.71
N LEU A 27 -1.18 18.79 15.48
CA LEU A 27 -0.02 19.39 14.81
C LEU A 27 0.46 20.73 15.43
N THR A 28 -0.39 21.42 16.20
CA THR A 28 -0.01 22.69 16.87
C THR A 28 0.70 22.49 18.21
N ILE A 29 0.75 21.25 18.71
CA ILE A 29 1.34 20.94 20.02
C ILE A 29 2.85 20.78 19.88
N GLU A 30 3.61 21.64 20.58
CA GLU A 30 5.07 21.59 20.59
C GLU A 30 5.62 20.44 21.45
N ASP A 31 5.01 20.18 22.61
CA ASP A 31 5.44 19.14 23.54
C ASP A 31 5.18 17.73 22.99
N GLN A 32 6.25 16.94 22.86
CA GLN A 32 6.21 15.61 22.27
C GLN A 32 5.37 14.63 23.10
N GLU A 33 5.46 14.68 24.44
CA GLU A 33 4.71 13.78 25.31
C GLU A 33 3.21 14.07 25.25
N HIS A 34 2.84 15.36 25.31
CA HIS A 34 1.45 15.78 25.15
C HIS A 34 0.90 15.45 23.75
N ARG A 35 1.69 15.66 22.70
CA ARG A 35 1.32 15.34 21.31
C ARG A 35 1.04 13.84 21.14
N SER A 36 1.89 12.97 21.69
CA SER A 36 1.68 11.51 21.66
C SER A 36 0.39 11.09 22.39
N LYS A 37 0.08 11.68 23.56
CA LYS A 37 -1.16 11.40 24.30
C LYS A 37 -2.41 11.84 23.52
N VAL A 38 -2.34 12.99 22.85
CA VAL A 38 -3.44 13.49 22.02
C VAL A 38 -3.61 12.62 20.78
N ALA A 39 -2.53 12.21 20.12
CA ALA A 39 -2.57 11.28 18.99
C ALA A 39 -3.25 9.95 19.36
N GLN A 40 -2.90 9.37 20.51
CA GLN A 40 -3.53 8.16 21.02
C GLN A 40 -5.04 8.36 21.25
N SER A 41 -5.42 9.49 21.83
CA SER A 41 -6.83 9.83 22.07
C SER A 41 -7.62 9.97 20.75
N ILE A 42 -6.98 10.51 19.71
CA ILE A 42 -7.59 10.63 18.38
C ILE A 42 -7.81 9.23 17.77
N ILE A 43 -6.85 8.33 17.89
CA ILE A 43 -6.96 6.95 17.40
C ILE A 43 -8.15 6.23 18.04
N ASP A 44 -8.34 6.40 19.35
CA ASP A 44 -9.47 5.82 20.06
C ASP A 44 -10.82 6.37 19.54
N VAL A 45 -10.88 7.66 19.21
CA VAL A 45 -12.08 8.28 18.61
C VAL A 45 -12.33 7.72 17.20
N ILE A 46 -11.30 7.60 16.36
CA ILE A 46 -11.40 7.04 15.01
C ILE A 46 -11.90 5.59 15.07
N GLY A 47 -11.37 4.79 16.00
CA GLY A 47 -11.78 3.39 16.20
C GLY A 47 -13.23 3.24 16.65
N ASN A 48 -13.74 4.17 17.47
CA ASN A 48 -15.15 4.17 17.88
C ASN A 48 -16.10 4.58 16.74
N LEU A 49 -15.67 5.45 15.84
CA LEU A 49 -16.47 5.92 14.71
C LEU A 49 -16.66 4.86 13.62
N ASN A 50 -15.69 3.95 13.44
CA ASN A 50 -15.78 2.88 12.46
C ASN A 50 -15.57 1.49 13.09
N PRO A 51 -16.64 0.87 13.64
CA PRO A 51 -16.56 -0.45 14.26
C PRO A 51 -16.10 -1.56 13.30
N ALA A 52 -16.39 -1.44 12.00
CA ALA A 52 -16.04 -2.45 11.00
C ALA A 52 -14.52 -2.60 10.79
N ILE A 53 -13.73 -1.55 11.07
CA ILE A 53 -12.27 -1.64 11.01
C ILE A 53 -11.72 -2.47 12.17
N ARG A 54 -12.43 -2.56 13.29
CA ARG A 54 -12.00 -3.28 14.50
C ARG A 54 -11.95 -4.80 14.33
N ASP A 55 -12.77 -5.33 13.43
CA ASP A 55 -12.84 -6.77 13.15
C ASP A 55 -11.71 -7.25 12.23
N ALA A 56 -10.93 -6.33 11.66
CA ALA A 56 -9.79 -6.68 10.83
C ALA A 56 -8.56 -7.04 11.69
N PRO A 57 -7.77 -8.07 11.29
CA PRO A 57 -6.43 -8.25 11.83
C PRO A 57 -5.62 -6.96 11.57
N ASP A 58 -4.83 -6.55 12.56
CA ASP A 58 -4.00 -5.35 12.54
C ASP A 58 -4.77 -4.02 12.39
N TYR A 59 -5.98 -3.92 12.95
CA TYR A 59 -6.77 -2.68 12.92
C TYR A 59 -5.99 -1.48 13.51
N ALA A 60 -5.18 -1.71 14.55
CA ALA A 60 -4.40 -0.66 15.19
C ALA A 60 -3.43 0.00 14.21
N HIS A 61 -2.75 -0.80 13.39
CA HIS A 61 -1.84 -0.30 12.36
C HIS A 61 -2.59 0.60 11.36
N LYS A 62 -3.75 0.15 10.88
CA LYS A 62 -4.57 0.94 9.92
C LYS A 62 -5.04 2.28 10.50
N LEU A 63 -5.39 2.32 11.79
CA LEU A 63 -5.79 3.58 12.43
C LEU A 63 -4.61 4.56 12.55
N TRP A 64 -3.42 4.05 12.85
CA TRP A 64 -2.18 4.83 12.81
C TRP A 64 -1.91 5.34 11.39
N ASP A 65 -2.04 4.50 10.37
CA ASP A 65 -1.89 4.92 8.97
C ASP A 65 -2.85 6.05 8.62
N HIS A 66 -4.12 5.94 9.02
CA HIS A 66 -5.12 6.99 8.77
C HIS A 66 -4.76 8.31 9.47
N LEU A 67 -4.22 8.26 10.70
CA LEU A 67 -3.74 9.44 11.40
C LEU A 67 -2.58 10.12 10.65
N PHE A 68 -1.59 9.34 10.18
CA PHE A 68 -0.46 9.85 9.42
C PHE A 68 -0.89 10.43 8.07
N ILE A 69 -1.81 9.77 7.37
CA ILE A 69 -2.40 10.26 6.11
C ILE A 69 -3.15 11.58 6.35
N MET A 70 -3.99 11.67 7.38
CA MET A 70 -4.75 12.89 7.70
C MET A 70 -3.86 14.07 8.12
N SER A 71 -2.68 13.80 8.67
CA SER A 71 -1.68 14.81 9.02
C SER A 71 -0.71 15.14 7.87
N GLN A 72 -0.91 14.57 6.68
CA GLN A 72 0.00 14.69 5.53
C GLN A 72 1.45 14.32 5.89
N PHE A 73 1.63 13.33 6.76
CA PHE A 73 2.94 12.85 7.24
C PHE A 73 3.79 13.91 7.97
N LYS A 74 3.18 15.01 8.44
CA LYS A 74 3.87 16.08 9.20
C LYS A 74 3.94 15.79 10.70
N LEU A 75 3.26 14.75 11.17
CA LEU A 75 3.14 14.45 12.59
C LEU A 75 4.35 13.62 13.07
N GLU A 76 5.16 14.21 13.94
CA GLU A 76 6.26 13.52 14.63
C GLU A 76 5.79 12.98 15.99
N VAL A 77 5.41 11.71 16.04
CA VAL A 77 4.91 11.02 17.25
C VAL A 77 5.62 9.68 17.41
N GLU A 78 5.83 9.25 18.65
CA GLU A 78 6.29 7.89 18.96
C GLU A 78 5.16 6.89 18.63
N SER A 79 5.23 6.29 17.44
CA SER A 79 4.35 5.20 17.05
C SER A 79 5.05 3.85 17.25
N PRO A 80 4.35 2.81 17.76
CA PRO A 80 4.89 1.46 17.85
C PRO A 80 5.05 0.77 16.48
N TYR A 81 4.54 1.38 15.41
CA TYR A 81 4.56 0.87 14.04
C TYR A 81 5.41 1.77 13.14
N PRO A 82 6.00 1.23 12.06
CA PRO A 82 6.80 2.01 11.13
C PRO A 82 5.94 3.11 10.49
N ILE A 83 6.42 4.35 10.52
CA ILE A 83 5.69 5.48 9.95
C ILE A 83 5.63 5.28 8.43
N PRO A 84 4.44 5.23 7.82
CA PRO A 84 4.32 5.21 6.38
C PRO A 84 4.95 6.47 5.78
N THR A 85 5.86 6.33 4.83
CA THR A 85 6.45 7.45 4.09
C THR A 85 5.57 7.84 2.90
N ALA A 86 5.40 9.13 2.64
CA ALA A 86 4.58 9.62 1.52
C ALA A 86 4.97 9.02 0.16
N GLU A 87 6.25 8.67 0.00
CA GLU A 87 6.80 8.05 -1.20
C GLU A 87 6.22 6.66 -1.51
N SER A 88 5.83 5.88 -0.48
CA SER A 88 5.22 4.56 -0.70
C SER A 88 3.79 4.65 -1.26
N PHE A 89 3.11 5.78 -1.04
CA PHE A 89 1.73 6.00 -1.50
C PHE A 89 1.65 6.66 -2.88
N VAL A 90 2.67 7.43 -3.28
CA VAL A 90 2.70 8.17 -4.55
C VAL A 90 3.41 7.37 -5.66
N GLY A 91 4.04 6.24 -5.33
CA GLY A 91 4.65 5.36 -6.32
C GLY A 91 3.62 4.96 -7.38
N LEU A 92 3.91 5.30 -8.65
CA LEU A 92 3.18 4.70 -9.75
C LEU A 92 3.28 3.17 -9.62
N PRO A 93 2.23 2.42 -9.98
CA PRO A 93 2.34 0.99 -10.10
C PRO A 93 3.54 0.63 -10.98
N ASP A 94 4.28 -0.41 -10.61
CA ASP A 94 5.38 -0.89 -11.44
C ASP A 94 4.89 -1.14 -12.87
N GLU A 95 5.62 -0.60 -13.85
CA GLU A 95 5.28 -0.81 -15.26
C GLU A 95 5.38 -2.30 -15.59
N VAL A 96 4.23 -2.94 -15.80
CA VAL A 96 4.19 -4.32 -16.25
C VAL A 96 4.51 -4.35 -17.74
N ALA A 97 5.68 -4.89 -18.08
CA ALA A 97 6.07 -5.04 -19.48
C ALA A 97 5.02 -5.88 -20.23
N TYR A 98 4.48 -5.34 -21.33
CA TYR A 98 3.59 -6.09 -22.20
C TYR A 98 4.26 -7.39 -22.67
N PRO A 99 3.53 -8.53 -22.69
CA PRO A 99 4.09 -9.80 -23.11
C PRO A 99 4.53 -9.71 -24.58
N LYS A 100 5.84 -9.80 -24.82
CA LYS A 100 6.46 -9.77 -26.14
C LYS A 100 6.15 -11.06 -26.90
N LYS A 101 4.94 -11.20 -27.45
CA LYS A 101 4.57 -12.36 -28.29
C LYS A 101 5.23 -12.22 -29.67
N SER A 102 6.28 -13.01 -29.91
CA SER A 102 6.92 -13.13 -31.23
C SER A 102 5.95 -13.75 -32.26
N ARG A 103 5.63 -13.01 -33.33
CA ARG A 103 4.70 -13.43 -34.41
C ARG A 103 5.20 -14.62 -35.24
N ARG A 104 6.52 -14.84 -35.31
CA ARG A 104 7.15 -15.79 -36.25
C ARG A 104 6.78 -17.25 -35.99
N PHE A 105 6.53 -17.61 -34.73
CA PHE A 105 6.22 -18.99 -34.30
C PHE A 105 4.96 -19.03 -33.45
N ARG A 106 3.91 -18.30 -33.86
CA ARG A 106 2.63 -18.26 -33.11
C ARG A 106 1.94 -19.62 -33.02
N HIS A 107 2.17 -20.48 -34.01
CA HIS A 107 1.51 -21.77 -34.17
C HIS A 107 1.94 -22.80 -33.12
N TYR A 108 3.13 -22.65 -32.55
CA TYR A 108 3.67 -23.55 -31.51
C TYR A 108 3.35 -23.11 -30.08
N GLY A 109 2.70 -21.94 -29.91
CA GLY A 109 2.45 -21.36 -28.59
C GLY A 109 3.71 -20.80 -27.91
N SER A 110 3.53 -20.15 -26.76
CA SER A 110 4.63 -19.62 -25.94
C SER A 110 5.30 -20.70 -25.09
N ILE A 111 4.54 -21.72 -24.67
CA ILE A 111 4.99 -22.78 -23.75
C ILE A 111 6.15 -23.57 -24.37
N VAL A 112 6.01 -24.03 -25.62
CA VAL A 112 7.05 -24.80 -26.33
C VAL A 112 8.36 -24.00 -26.42
N LYS A 113 8.29 -22.69 -26.63
CA LYS A 113 9.50 -21.84 -26.66
C LYS A 113 10.17 -21.73 -25.29
N THR A 114 9.39 -21.57 -24.24
CA THR A 114 9.92 -21.51 -22.87
C THR A 114 10.56 -22.85 -22.49
N MET A 115 9.94 -23.97 -22.87
CA MET A 115 10.49 -25.31 -22.66
C MET A 115 11.82 -25.51 -23.41
N ILE A 116 11.90 -25.12 -24.69
CA ILE A 116 13.16 -25.17 -25.46
C ILE A 116 14.22 -24.25 -24.85
N ALA A 117 13.87 -23.03 -24.45
CA ALA A 117 14.80 -22.09 -23.84
C ALA A 117 15.36 -22.63 -22.51
N HIS A 118 14.49 -23.22 -21.68
CA HIS A 118 14.88 -23.86 -20.43
C HIS A 118 15.79 -25.08 -20.67
N ALA A 119 15.47 -25.93 -21.65
CA ALA A 119 16.29 -27.08 -22.04
C ALA A 119 17.71 -26.68 -22.44
N LEU A 120 17.87 -25.53 -23.11
CA LEU A 120 19.15 -24.99 -23.55
C LEU A 120 19.98 -24.43 -22.38
N THR A 121 19.36 -24.01 -21.28
CA THR A 121 20.04 -23.51 -20.08
C THR A 121 20.50 -24.61 -19.13
N GLN A 122 19.99 -25.83 -19.27
CA GLN A 122 20.39 -26.98 -18.44
C GLN A 122 21.64 -27.68 -18.99
N GLU A 123 22.47 -28.18 -18.09
CA GLU A 123 23.60 -29.05 -18.45
C GLU A 123 23.12 -30.37 -19.08
N VAL A 124 24.03 -31.09 -19.74
CA VAL A 124 23.71 -32.38 -20.35
C VAL A 124 23.37 -33.38 -19.25
N SER A 125 22.09 -33.70 -19.09
CA SER A 125 21.56 -34.66 -18.12
C SER A 125 20.47 -35.51 -18.76
N GLU A 126 20.19 -36.67 -18.15
CA GLU A 126 19.10 -37.56 -18.56
C GLU A 126 17.73 -36.84 -18.56
N GLU A 127 17.56 -35.88 -17.63
CA GLU A 127 16.36 -35.04 -17.55
C GLU A 127 16.23 -34.09 -18.75
N ARG A 128 17.34 -33.50 -19.23
CA ARG A 128 17.34 -32.67 -20.43
C ARG A 128 16.96 -33.47 -21.67
N ASP A 129 17.47 -34.70 -21.79
CA ASP A 129 17.20 -35.57 -22.93
C ASP A 129 15.74 -36.04 -22.94
N ALA A 130 15.18 -36.38 -21.77
CA ALA A 130 13.76 -36.70 -21.62
C ALA A 130 12.86 -35.49 -21.97
N LEU A 131 13.25 -34.29 -21.53
CA LEU A 131 12.54 -33.05 -21.86
C LEU A 131 12.61 -32.74 -23.37
N ALA A 132 13.76 -32.96 -24.01
CA ALA A 132 13.91 -32.79 -25.45
C ALA A 132 13.04 -33.76 -26.25
N TYR A 133 12.92 -35.03 -25.81
CA TYR A 133 12.03 -36.01 -26.41
C TYR A 133 10.55 -35.65 -26.24
N GLY A 134 10.16 -35.08 -25.09
CA GLY A 134 8.79 -34.64 -24.85
C GLY A 134 8.36 -33.38 -25.62
N ILE A 135 9.32 -32.59 -26.12
CA ILE A 135 9.08 -31.39 -26.95
C ILE A 135 8.97 -31.75 -28.45
N ALA A 136 9.62 -32.84 -28.88
CA ALA A 136 9.68 -33.31 -30.27
C ALA A 136 8.35 -33.94 -30.73
#